data_AF-A0A2M7YZ27-F1
#
_entry.id   AF-A0A2M7YZ27-F1
#
_cell.length_a   1.000
_cell.length_b   1.000
_cell.length_c   1.000
_cell.angle_alpha   90.00
_cell.angle_beta   90.00
_cell.angle_gamma   90.00
#
_symmetry.space_group_name_H-M   'P 1'
#
loop_
_entity.id
_entity.type
_entity.pdbx_description
1 polymer ?
#
loop_
_entity_poly.entity_id
_entity_poly.type
_entity_poly.pdbx_seq_one_letter_code
_entity_poly.pdbx_strand_id
1 'polypeptide(L)'
;MGFLKVSAQGVTALQEILTELLADPIHRKAGMATLFQELLRKNHPIGVLYTVGHWLDINSLEDIVQAGSFSKSFRGHEMTPFSKNVTI
;
A
#
# COMPACT_ATOMS: atom_id res chain seq x y z
N MET A 1 -2.91 -3.21 -5.31
CA MET A 1 -2.24 -3.57 -4.04
C MET A 1 -2.40 -2.41 -3.08
N GLY A 2 -2.77 -2.67 -1.82
CA GLY A 2 -3.12 -1.62 -0.86
C GLY A 2 -2.61 -1.88 0.57
N PHE A 3 -1.41 -2.43 0.72
CA PHE A 3 -0.84 -2.72 2.04
C PHE A 3 0.13 -1.63 2.47
N LEU A 4 -0.05 -1.13 3.68
CA LEU A 4 0.92 -0.31 4.40
C LEU A 4 1.21 -0.99 5.73
N LYS A 5 2.47 -1.30 5.99
CA LYS A 5 2.93 -1.76 7.30
C LYS A 5 3.66 -0.61 7.98
N VAL A 6 3.28 -0.34 9.22
CA VAL A 6 3.86 0.73 10.04
C VAL A 6 4.42 0.09 11.31
N SER A 7 5.62 0.50 11.73
CA SER A 7 6.17 0.07 13.01
C SER A 7 5.45 0.78 14.17
N ALA A 8 5.52 0.24 15.37
CA ALA A 8 4.94 0.90 16.54
C ALA A 8 5.46 2.34 16.74
N GLN A 9 6.75 2.56 16.47
CA GLN A 9 7.37 3.89 16.52
C GLN A 9 6.89 4.81 15.39
N GLY A 10 6.67 4.26 14.19
CA GLY A 10 6.21 5.03 13.03
C GLY A 10 4.75 5.45 13.10
N VAL A 11 3.93 4.83 13.97
CA VAL A 11 2.51 5.17 14.11
C VAL A 11 2.32 6.61 14.58
N THR A 12 3.14 7.08 15.53
CA THR A 12 3.04 8.46 16.04
C THR A 12 3.28 9.49 14.93
N ALA A 13 4.38 9.33 14.18
CA ALA A 13 4.68 10.21 13.04
C ALA A 13 3.59 10.17 11.96
N LEU A 14 3.05 8.98 11.69
CA LEU A 14 1.95 8.82 10.74
C LEU A 14 0.68 9.56 11.21
N GLN A 15 0.33 9.46 12.49
CA GLN A 15 -0.82 10.14 13.07
C GLN A 15 -0.68 11.66 12.99
N GLU A 16 0.48 12.20 13.33
CA GLU A 16 0.77 13.64 13.23
C GLU A 16 0.57 14.16 11.81
N ILE A 17 1.14 13.46 10.81
CA ILE A 17 1.00 13.85 9.40
C ILE A 17 -0.44 13.76 8.92
N LEU A 18 -1.18 12.71 9.33
CA LEU A 18 -2.59 12.58 8.97
C LEU A 18 -3.42 13.70 9.61
N THR A 19 -3.15 14.07 10.85
CA THR A 19 -3.82 15.20 11.51
C THR A 19 -3.56 16.50 10.76
N GLU A 20 -2.31 16.76 10.36
CA GLU A 20 -1.96 17.94 9.56
C GLU A 20 -2.65 17.94 8.20
N LEU A 21 -2.61 16.83 7.47
CA LEU A 21 -3.23 16.70 6.15
C LEU A 21 -4.74 16.92 6.22
N LEU A 22 -5.41 16.26 7.17
CA LEU A 22 -6.86 16.31 7.32
C LEU A 22 -7.38 17.64 7.90
N ALA A 23 -6.51 18.49 8.44
CA ALA A 23 -6.87 19.84 8.83
C ALA A 23 -7.27 20.70 7.63
N ASP A 24 -6.72 20.43 6.44
CA ASP A 24 -7.13 21.06 5.20
C ASP A 24 -8.24 20.23 4.50
N PRO A 25 -9.44 20.81 4.28
CA PRO A 25 -10.52 20.14 3.58
C PRO A 25 -10.16 19.57 2.21
N ILE A 26 -9.17 20.14 1.51
CA ILE A 26 -8.73 19.67 0.19
C ILE A 26 -8.20 18.23 0.22
N HIS A 27 -7.62 17.81 1.35
CA HIS A 27 -7.01 16.49 1.49
C HIS A 27 -7.99 15.42 1.96
N ARG A 28 -9.27 15.73 2.19
CA ARG A 28 -10.26 14.71 2.60
C ARG A 28 -10.51 13.62 1.56
N LYS A 29 -10.17 13.89 0.29
CA LYS A 29 -10.20 12.90 -0.81
C LYS A 29 -8.80 12.52 -1.29
N ALA A 30 -7.76 12.94 -0.57
CA ALA A 30 -6.39 12.58 -0.91
C ALA A 30 -6.19 11.08 -0.73
N GLY A 31 -5.47 10.48 -1.68
CA GLY A 31 -5.11 9.07 -1.62
C GLY A 31 -3.76 8.84 -0.93
N MET A 32 -3.35 7.57 -0.90
CA MET A 32 -2.07 7.14 -0.33
C MET A 32 -0.85 7.85 -0.95
N ALA A 33 -0.93 8.26 -2.23
CA ALA A 33 0.14 8.98 -2.90
C ALA A 33 0.48 10.30 -2.19
N THR A 34 -0.52 11.09 -1.80
CA THR A 34 -0.32 12.35 -1.06
C THR A 34 0.29 12.09 0.31
N LEU A 35 -0.19 11.07 1.01
CA LEU A 35 0.37 10.66 2.31
C LEU A 35 1.86 10.29 2.21
N PHE A 36 2.23 9.50 1.20
CA PHE A 36 3.62 9.10 0.99
C PHE A 36 4.51 10.29 0.60
N GLN A 37 3.99 11.22 -0.20
CA GLN A 37 4.72 12.45 -0.53
C GLN A 37 5.02 13.28 0.73
N GLU A 38 4.04 13.44 1.63
CA GLU A 38 4.28 14.17 2.89
C GLU A 38 5.24 13.46 3.83
N LEU A 39 5.16 12.13 3.94
CA LEU A 39 6.12 11.33 4.70
C LEU A 39 7.55 11.53 4.18
N LEU A 40 7.74 11.45 2.86
CA LEU A 40 9.05 11.67 2.23
C LEU A 40 9.51 13.12 2.41
N ARG A 41 8.63 14.11 2.26
CA ARG A 41 8.94 15.53 2.44
C ARG A 41 9.41 15.84 3.87
N LYS A 42 8.84 15.16 4.88
CA LYS A 42 9.24 15.24 6.30
C LYS A 42 10.40 14.29 6.64
N ASN A 43 11.05 13.71 5.63
CA ASN A 43 12.24 12.88 5.78
C ASN A 43 12.01 11.58 6.55
N HIS A 44 10.76 11.06 6.56
CA HIS A 44 10.46 9.74 7.08
C HIS A 44 10.78 8.67 6.03
N PRO A 45 11.55 7.63 6.39
CA PRO A 45 11.92 6.58 5.44
C PRO A 45 10.72 5.71 5.08
N ILE A 46 10.58 5.39 3.79
CA ILE A 46 9.59 4.44 3.28
C ILE A 46 10.32 3.25 2.66
N GLY A 47 10.09 2.05 3.20
CA GLY A 47 10.59 0.80 2.64
C GLY A 47 9.59 0.19 1.67
N VAL A 48 10.07 -0.32 0.52
CA VAL A 48 9.23 -1.00 -0.47
C VAL A 48 9.48 -2.51 -0.40
N LEU A 49 8.46 -3.25 0.04
CA LEU A 49 8.48 -4.70 0.07
C LEU A 49 7.82 -5.24 -1.20
N TYR A 50 8.60 -5.94 -2.03
CA TYR A 50 8.09 -6.57 -3.24
C TYR A 50 7.61 -7.99 -2.90
N THR A 51 6.35 -8.26 -3.22
CA THR A 51 5.77 -9.60 -3.17
C THR A 51 5.76 -10.19 -4.58
N VAL A 52 6.20 -11.43 -4.72
CA VAL A 52 6.06 -12.19 -5.97
C VAL A 52 4.77 -13.01 -5.94
N GLY A 53 4.15 -13.19 -7.11
CA GLY A 53 2.88 -13.89 -7.27
C GLY A 53 1.91 -13.11 -8.16
N HIS A 54 0.76 -13.70 -8.42
CA HIS A 54 -0.32 -13.02 -9.13
C HIS A 54 -1.26 -12.40 -8.10
N TRP A 55 -1.59 -11.12 -8.28
CA TRP A 55 -2.57 -10.42 -7.48
C TRP A 55 -3.72 -9.99 -8.37
N LEU A 56 -4.94 -10.29 -7.96
CA LEU A 56 -6.15 -9.88 -8.68
C LEU A 56 -6.89 -8.86 -7.82
N ASP A 57 -7.01 -7.65 -8.35
CA ASP A 57 -7.85 -6.61 -7.76
C ASP A 57 -9.27 -6.79 -8.30
N ILE A 58 -10.28 -6.75 -7.43
CA ILE A 58 -11.69 -6.89 -7.81
C ILE A 58 -12.37 -5.56 -7.54
N ASN A 59 -12.65 -4.81 -8.60
CA ASN A 59 -13.29 -3.50 -8.55
C ASN A 59 -14.66 -3.47 -9.24
N SER A 60 -15.03 -4.52 -9.98
CA SER A 60 -16.33 -4.65 -10.64
C SER A 60 -16.92 -6.06 -10.54
N LEU A 61 -18.16 -6.21 -11.00
CA LEU A 61 -18.83 -7.51 -11.08
C LEU A 61 -18.16 -8.43 -12.09
N GLU A 62 -17.64 -7.87 -13.19
CA GLU A 62 -16.92 -8.60 -14.23
C GLU A 62 -15.61 -9.21 -13.70
N ASP A 63 -14.92 -8.52 -12.77
CA ASP A 63 -13.71 -9.03 -12.13
C ASP A 63 -13.96 -10.33 -11.35
N ILE A 64 -15.18 -10.52 -10.82
CA ILE A 64 -15.57 -11.74 -10.08
C ILE A 64 -15.62 -12.96 -11.01
N VAL A 65 -16.11 -12.78 -12.24
CA VAL A 65 -16.14 -13.86 -13.24
C VAL A 65 -14.72 -14.29 -13.61
N GLN A 66 -13.80 -13.33 -13.73
CA GLN A 66 -12.39 -13.60 -13.97
C GLN A 66 -11.70 -14.26 -12.76
N ALA A 67 -12.04 -13.84 -11.54
CA ALA A 67 -11.53 -14.44 -10.30
C ALA A 67 -11.86 -15.94 -10.17
N GLY A 68 -13.01 -16.37 -10.70
CA GLY A 68 -13.39 -17.79 -10.75
C GLY A 68 -12.39 -18.66 -11.54
N SER A 69 -11.77 -18.12 -12.58
CA SER A 69 -10.74 -18.80 -13.37
C SER A 69 -9.34 -18.67 -12.76
N PHE A 70 -9.08 -17.56 -12.06
CA PHE A 70 -7.84 -17.29 -11.34
C PHE A 70 -7.53 -18.41 -10.33
N SER A 71 -8.47 -18.77 -9.45
CA SER A 71 -8.26 -19.77 -8.37
C SER A 71 -7.85 -21.17 -8.85
N LYS A 72 -8.20 -21.58 -10.08
CA LYS A 72 -7.90 -22.91 -10.62
C LYS A 72 -6.45 -23.07 -11.09
N SER A 73 -5.73 -21.97 -11.29
CA SER A 73 -4.38 -21.96 -11.85
C SER A 73 -3.24 -22.10 -10.82
N PHE A 74 -3.53 -22.15 -9.51
CA PHE A 74 -2.54 -21.87 -8.45
C PHE A 74 -2.33 -22.97 -7.38
N ARG A 75 -2.41 -24.25 -7.73
CA ARG A 75 -1.91 -25.30 -6.83
C ARG A 75 -0.38 -25.35 -6.86
N GLY A 76 0.30 -24.69 -5.91
CA GLY A 76 1.68 -25.07 -5.52
C GLY A 76 2.74 -23.99 -5.29
N HIS A 77 2.46 -22.68 -5.39
CA HIS A 77 3.50 -21.64 -5.20
C HIS A 77 3.31 -20.84 -3.90
N GLU A 78 4.28 -20.96 -3.00
CA GLU A 78 4.40 -20.16 -1.76
C GLU A 78 4.85 -18.73 -2.08
N MET A 79 4.25 -17.71 -1.45
CA MET A 79 4.67 -16.32 -1.62
C MET A 79 5.90 -16.01 -0.74
N THR A 80 7.07 -15.89 -1.34
CA THR A 80 8.29 -15.42 -0.66
C THR A 80 8.51 -13.91 -0.87
N PRO A 81 8.42 -13.07 0.18
CA PRO A 81 8.66 -11.64 0.06
C PRO A 81 10.16 -11.31 -0.05
N PHE A 82 10.52 -10.21 -0.75
CA PHE A 82 11.89 -9.66 -0.78
C PHE A 82 11.89 -8.12 -0.67
N SER A 83 12.87 -7.56 0.03
CA SER A 83 12.96 -6.12 0.33
C SER A 83 14.02 -5.42 -0.50
N LYS A 84 13.72 -4.22 -1.02
CA LYS A 84 14.72 -3.28 -1.53
C LYS A 84 14.57 -1.95 -0.79
N ASN A 85 15.69 -1.40 -0.32
CA ASN A 85 15.72 -0.02 0.15
C ASN A 85 15.71 0.90 -1.06
N VAL A 86 14.68 1.75 -1.17
CA VAL A 86 14.61 2.79 -2.20
C VAL A 86 15.00 4.09 -1.52
N THR A 87 16.13 4.65 -1.94
CA THR A 87 16.49 6.04 -1.67
C THR A 87 16.08 6.83 -2.91
N ILE A 88 15.11 7.74 -2.77
CA ILE A 88 14.66 8.66 -3.82
C ILE A 88 15.39 9.98 -3.63
#